data_AF-A3IM24-F1
#
_entry.id   AF-A3IM24-F1
#
_cell.length_a   1.000
_cell.length_b   1.000
_cell.length_c   1.000
_cell.angle_alpha   90.00
_cell.angle_beta   90.00
_cell.angle_gamma   90.00
#
_symmetry.space_group_name_H-M   'P 1'
#
loop_
_entity.id
_entity.type
_entity.pdbx_description
1 polymer ?
#
loop_
_entity_poly.entity_id
_entity_poly.type
_entity_poly.pdbx_seq_one_letter_code
_entity_poly.pdbx_strand_id
1 'polypeptide(L)' 'MHSAPPYCLEVNPIERLWKEVKKFLKNRVFNSLDFLRRILANILAGFSQKDIASITGYDFILEALSVVGL' A
#
# COMPACT_ATOMS: atom_id res chain seq x y z
N MET A 1 9.74 10.37 15.00
CA MET A 1 9.97 10.60 13.55
C MET A 1 10.46 9.30 12.94
N HIS A 2 9.58 8.51 12.34
CA HIS A 2 9.93 7.28 11.62
C HIS A 2 10.31 7.67 10.19
N SER A 3 11.58 7.99 9.96
CA SER A 3 12.09 8.19 8.61
C SER A 3 12.64 6.87 8.11
N ALA A 4 11.87 6.19 7.26
CA ALA A 4 12.43 5.14 6.42
C ALA A 4 13.68 5.68 5.70
N PRO A 5 14.73 4.87 5.49
CA PRO A 5 15.95 5.35 4.85
C PRO A 5 15.60 6.03 3.52
N PRO A 6 16.19 7.21 3.24
CA PRO A 6 15.93 7.91 2.00
C PRO A 6 16.22 6.93 0.86
N TYR A 7 15.29 6.82 -0.09
CA TYR A 7 15.35 5.93 -1.26
C TYR A 7 14.84 4.49 -1.13
N CYS A 8 14.24 4.07 0.00
CA CYS A 8 13.67 2.73 0.12
C CYS A 8 12.12 2.77 0.07
N LEU A 9 11.57 3.19 -1.08
CA LEU A 9 10.12 3.23 -1.34
C LEU A 9 9.48 1.83 -1.28
N GLU A 10 10.28 0.79 -1.52
CA GLU A 10 9.83 -0.60 -1.60
C GLU A 10 9.56 -1.25 -0.24
N VAL A 11 10.07 -0.67 0.86
CA VAL A 11 9.82 -1.10 2.24
C VAL A 11 8.68 -0.33 2.92
N ASN A 12 8.10 0.68 2.26
CA ASN A 12 6.96 1.40 2.82
C ASN A 12 5.64 0.64 2.56
N PRO A 13 4.93 0.16 3.59
CA PRO A 13 3.70 -0.62 3.41
C PRO A 13 2.62 0.12 2.61
N ILE A 14 2.55 1.46 2.71
CA ILE A 14 1.59 2.25 1.95
C ILE A 14 1.90 2.23 0.44
N GLU A 15 3.17 2.25 0.05
CA GLU A 15 3.55 2.21 -1.36
C GLU A 15 3.35 0.83 -1.97
N ARG A 16 3.45 -0.21 -1.17
CA ARG A 16 3.13 -1.58 -1.57
C ARG A 16 1.63 -1.74 -1.81
N LEU A 17 0.79 -1.24 -0.90
CA LEU A 17 -0.66 -1.15 -1.12
C LEU A 17 -0.97 -0.33 -2.37
N TRP A 18 -0.28 0.79 -2.57
CA TRP A 18 -0.45 1.64 -3.74
C TRP A 18 -0.04 0.95 -5.05
N LYS A 19 1.00 0.10 -5.04
CA LYS A 19 1.36 -0.75 -6.20
C LYS A 19 0.20 -1.67 -6.57
N GLU A 20 -0.49 -2.28 -5.61
CA GLU A 20 -1.66 -3.13 -5.87
C GLU A 20 -2.86 -2.33 -6.39
N VAL A 21 -3.17 -1.20 -5.75
CA VAL A 21 -4.24 -0.29 -6.21
C VAL A 21 -4.00 0.16 -7.66
N LYS A 22 -2.75 0.51 -8.02
CA LYS A 22 -2.37 0.91 -9.38
C LYS A 22 -2.62 -0.17 -10.43
N LYS A 23 -2.59 -1.46 -10.08
CA LYS A 23 -2.91 -2.55 -11.03
C LYS A 23 -4.36 -2.46 -11.52
N PHE A 24 -5.29 -2.09 -10.64
CA PHE A 24 -6.71 -1.92 -11.00
C PHE A 24 -6.97 -0.67 -11.85
N LEU A 25 -6.08 0.33 -11.74
CA LEU A 25 -6.17 1.59 -12.49
C LEU A 25 -5.38 1.55 -13.81
N LYS A 26 -4.57 0.51 -14.04
CA LYS A 26 -3.74 0.38 -15.24
C LYS A 26 -4.64 0.31 -16.50
N ASN A 27 -4.25 1.04 -17.54
CA ASN A 27 -4.96 1.13 -18.82
C ASN A 27 -6.39 1.68 -18.73
N ARG A 28 -6.73 2.44 -17.68
CA ARG A 28 -7.98 3.18 -17.57
C ARG A 28 -7.75 4.67 -17.82
N VAL A 29 -8.63 5.29 -18.59
CA VAL A 29 -8.71 6.74 -18.73
C VAL A 29 -9.91 7.20 -17.90
N PHE A 30 -9.71 8.20 -17.03
CA PHE A 30 -10.75 8.72 -16.16
C PHE A 30 -11.19 10.10 -16.65
N ASN A 31 -12.49 10.31 -16.80
CA ASN A 31 -13.07 11.55 -17.33
C ASN A 31 -13.08 12.69 -16.29
N SER A 32 -12.92 12.39 -15.00
CA SER A 32 -12.85 13.40 -13.94
C SER A 32 -12.13 12.87 -12.69
N LEU A 33 -11.61 13.79 -11.88
CA LEU A 33 -11.02 13.46 -10.57
C LEU A 33 -12.06 12.91 -9.58
N ASP A 34 -13.32 13.37 -9.66
CA ASP A 34 -14.41 12.81 -8.84
C ASP A 34 -14.65 11.33 -9.14
N PHE A 35 -14.66 10.98 -10.43
CA PHE A 35 -14.82 9.59 -10.87
C PHE A 35 -13.65 8.72 -10.40
N LEU A 36 -12.42 9.23 -10.50
CA LEU A 36 -11.24 8.55 -9.97
C LEU A 36 -11.35 8.33 -8.45
N ARG A 37 -11.80 9.35 -7.68
CA ARG A 37 -11.98 9.22 -6.22
C ARG A 37 -13.00 8.16 -5.86
N ARG A 38 -14.13 8.08 -6.58
CA ARG A 38 -15.16 7.04 -6.34
C ARG A 38 -14.63 5.64 -6.64
N ILE A 39 -13.92 5.48 -7.75
CA ILE A 39 -13.31 4.19 -8.12
C ILE A 39 -12.28 3.78 -7.08
N LEU A 40 -11.44 4.71 -6.64
CA LEU A 40 -10.44 4.45 -5.61
C LEU A 40 -11.11 4.01 -4.30
N ALA A 41 -12.18 4.68 -3.87
CA ALA A 41 -12.93 4.29 -2.69
C ALA A 41 -13.53 2.87 -2.81
N ASN A 42 -14.03 2.51 -3.99
CA ASN A 42 -14.57 1.18 -4.25
C ASN A 42 -13.47 0.10 -4.22
N ILE A 43 -12.32 0.36 -4.86
CA ILE A 43 -11.15 -0.53 -4.82
C ILE A 43 -10.71 -0.75 -3.36
N LEU A 44 -10.60 0.32 -2.58
CA LEU A 44 -10.20 0.25 -1.17
C LEU A 44 -11.21 -0.52 -0.31
N ALA A 45 -12.51 -0.32 -0.54
CA ALA A 45 -13.57 -1.04 0.16
C ALA A 45 -13.61 -2.55 -0.21
N GLY A 46 -13.05 -2.94 -1.35
CA GLY A 46 -12.96 -4.33 -1.80
C GLY A 46 -11.85 -5.14 -1.12
N PHE A 47 -10.89 -4.50 -0.45
CA PHE A 47 -9.85 -5.22 0.28
C PHE A 47 -10.37 -5.67 1.64
N SER A 48 -10.21 -6.97 1.95
CA SER A 48 -10.43 -7.46 3.30
C SER A 48 -9.24 -7.15 4.20
N GLN A 49 -9.44 -7.21 5.52
CA GLN A 49 -8.34 -7.11 6.48
C GLN A 49 -7.24 -8.14 6.23
N LYS A 50 -7.58 -9.32 5.70
CA LYS A 50 -6.61 -10.36 5.34
C LYS A 50 -5.79 -9.97 4.11
N ASP A 51 -6.41 -9.33 3.13
CA ASP A 51 -5.70 -8.85 1.94
C ASP A 51 -4.75 -7.72 2.32
N ILE A 52 -5.23 -6.75 3.10
CA ILE A 52 -4.37 -5.66 3.60
C ILE A 52 -3.20 -6.24 4.40
N ALA A 53 -3.46 -7.16 5.33
CA ALA A 53 -2.42 -7.84 6.09
C ALA A 53 -1.45 -8.65 5.22
N SER A 54 -1.91 -9.31 4.15
CA SER A 54 -1.04 -10.04 3.23
C SER A 54 -0.19 -9.11 2.36
N ILE A 55 -0.70 -7.92 2.02
CA ILE A 55 -0.02 -6.93 1.19
C ILE A 55 1.00 -6.14 2.01
N THR A 56 0.67 -5.81 3.27
CA THR A 56 1.50 -4.97 4.14
C THR A 56 2.32 -5.76 5.17
N GLY A 57 1.90 -6.98 5.50
CA GLY A 57 2.50 -7.82 6.54
C GLY A 57 3.59 -8.72 6.00
N TYR A 58 4.73 -8.14 5.64
CA TYR A 58 5.95 -8.92 5.38
C TYR A 58 6.89 -8.88 6.58
N ASP A 59 7.58 -10.00 6.74
CA ASP A 59 8.55 -10.34 7.79
C ASP A 59 9.57 -9.23 8.07
N PHE A 60 9.91 -8.39 7.09
CA PHE A 60 10.84 -7.27 7.27
C PHE A 60 10.40 -6.22 8.31
N ILE A 61 9.10 -5.99 8.52
CA ILE A 61 8.65 -5.09 9.61
C ILE A 61 8.84 -5.78 10.97
N LEU A 62 8.60 -7.09 11.06
CA LEU A 62 8.84 -7.87 12.28
C LEU A 62 10.34 -8.08 12.52
N GLU A 63 11.15 -8.26 11.48
CA GLU A 63 12.60 -8.40 11.54
C GLU A 63 13.27 -7.06 11.88
N ALA A 64 12.79 -5.95 11.31
CA ALA A 64 13.23 -4.60 11.71
C ALA A 64 12.84 -4.27 13.17
N LEU A 65 11.69 -4.75 13.65
CA LEU A 65 11.30 -4.67 15.06
C LEU A 65 12.05 -5.68 15.94
N SER A 66 12.47 -6.82 15.40
CA SER A 66 13.22 -7.86 16.12
C SER A 66 14.71 -7.54 16.24
N VAL A 67 15.28 -6.80 15.28
CA VAL A 67 16.67 -6.32 15.31
C VAL A 67 16.81 -5.11 16.25
N VAL A 68 15.76 -4.30 16.39
CA VAL A 68 15.63 -3.31 17.46
C VAL A 68 15.12 -4.04 18.71
N GLY A 69 15.98 -4.87 19.31
CA GLY A 69 15.66 -5.56 20.55
C GLY A 69 15.08 -4.61 21.60
N LEU A 70 13.80 -4.80 21.92
CA LEU A 70 13.24 -4.48 23.23
C LEU A 70 13.67 -5.56 24.23
#